data_AF-A0A0L7LHC3-F1
#
_entry.id   AF-A0A0L7LHC3-F1
#
_cell.length_a   1.000
_cell.length_b   1.000
_cell.length_c   1.000
_cell.angle_alpha   90.00
_cell.angle_beta   90.00
_cell.angle_gamma   90.00
#
_symmetry.space_group_name_H-M   'P 1'
#
loop_
_entity.id
_entity.type
_entity.pdbx_description
1 polymer ?
#
loop_
_entity_poly.entity_id
_entity_poly.type
_entity_poly.pdbx_seq_one_letter_code
_entity_poly.pdbx_strand_id
1 'polypeptide(L)'
;MNGGSDRFRHRNNYDPFFVTISATAKNGFVIAYLDVSATVGVSGEVDFHVIRGATGSKTMTFQLVSNHSDFLSYSYLAYGIREEEYKKISNIITLPR
;
A
#
# COMPACT_ATOMS: atom_id res chain seq x y z
N MET A 1 9.74 3.25 7.43
CA MET A 1 9.47 2.47 8.66
C MET A 1 9.46 1.01 8.23
N ASN A 2 10.25 0.14 8.86
CA ASN A 2 10.34 -1.29 8.51
C ASN A 2 9.59 -2.09 9.58
N GLY A 3 8.54 -2.82 9.19
CA GLY A 3 7.83 -3.75 10.07
C GLY A 3 8.29 -5.17 9.77
N GLY A 4 8.96 -5.83 10.72
CA GLY A 4 9.35 -7.24 10.62
C GLY A 4 8.23 -8.17 11.10
N SER A 5 8.00 -9.26 10.38
CA SER A 5 7.07 -10.35 10.77
C SER A 5 7.84 -11.41 11.55
N ASP A 6 7.53 -11.56 12.85
CA ASP A 6 8.24 -12.44 13.79
C ASP A 6 7.77 -13.93 13.68
N ARG A 7 7.46 -14.39 12.47
CA ARG A 7 6.70 -15.64 12.25
C ARG A 7 7.51 -16.92 12.09
N PHE A 8 8.84 -16.87 12.09
CA PHE A 8 9.67 -18.09 12.04
C PHE A 8 9.47 -19.04 13.24
N ARG A 9 8.69 -18.67 14.27
CA ARG A 9 8.45 -19.50 15.47
C ARG A 9 7.09 -20.18 15.60
N HIS A 10 6.13 -19.98 14.69
CA HIS A 10 4.79 -20.57 14.85
C HIS A 10 4.57 -21.82 13.98
N ARG A 11 4.44 -22.97 14.66
CA ARG A 11 4.37 -24.33 14.13
C ARG A 11 3.06 -24.70 13.39
N ASN A 12 2.15 -23.75 13.17
CA ASN A 12 0.85 -23.94 12.50
C ASN A 12 0.48 -22.62 11.81
N ASN A 13 0.67 -22.50 10.50
CA ASN A 13 0.50 -21.21 9.84
C ASN A 13 -0.07 -21.37 8.40
N TYR A 14 -1.04 -22.27 8.25
CA TYR A 14 -1.76 -22.51 6.98
C TYR A 14 -2.78 -21.42 6.61
N ASP A 15 -3.12 -20.53 7.55
CA ASP A 15 -4.07 -19.45 7.29
C ASP A 15 -3.43 -18.31 6.48
N PRO A 16 -4.14 -17.76 5.47
CA PRO A 16 -3.66 -16.61 4.73
C PRO A 16 -3.40 -15.42 5.66
N PHE A 17 -2.32 -14.69 5.38
CA PHE A 17 -1.96 -13.52 6.14
C PHE A 17 -2.47 -12.26 5.44
N PHE A 18 -3.08 -11.35 6.21
CA PHE A 18 -3.65 -10.11 5.72
C PHE A 18 -3.03 -8.93 6.46
N VAL A 19 -2.36 -8.03 5.75
CA VAL A 19 -1.96 -6.72 6.29
C VAL A 19 -2.79 -5.65 5.64
N THR A 20 -3.55 -4.90 6.43
CA THR A 20 -4.25 -3.71 5.96
C THR A 20 -3.51 -2.48 6.44
N ILE A 21 -3.03 -1.66 5.50
CA ILE A 21 -2.33 -0.41 5.78
C ILE A 21 -3.23 0.74 5.36
N SER A 22 -3.40 1.72 6.24
CA SER A 22 -4.03 3.00 5.93
C SER A 22 -3.00 4.11 6.03
N ALA A 23 -2.60 4.65 4.88
CA ALA A 23 -1.74 5.82 4.80
C ALA A 23 -2.60 7.08 4.74
N THR A 24 -2.30 8.06 5.59
CA THR A 24 -2.98 9.36 5.60
C THR A 24 -1.97 10.46 5.33
N ALA A 25 -2.24 11.27 4.32
CA ALA A 25 -1.45 12.45 4.01
C ALA A 25 -1.59 13.51 5.11
N LYS A 26 -0.53 14.28 5.30
CA LYS A 26 -0.55 15.46 6.18
C LYS A 26 -1.58 16.49 5.67
N ASN A 27 -2.16 17.26 6.57
CA ASN A 27 -3.07 18.36 6.23
C ASN A 27 -2.48 19.27 5.13
N GLY A 28 -3.29 19.54 4.09
CA GLY A 28 -2.90 20.31 2.92
C GLY A 28 -2.20 19.50 1.81
N PHE A 29 -2.01 18.20 2.00
CA PHE A 29 -1.40 17.30 1.02
C PHE A 29 -2.36 16.17 0.63
N VAL A 30 -2.11 15.59 -0.54
CA VAL A 30 -2.77 14.40 -1.07
C VAL A 30 -1.74 13.38 -1.50
N ILE A 31 -2.07 12.09 -1.43
CA ILE A 31 -1.19 11.01 -1.86
C ILE A 31 -1.17 10.97 -3.38
N ALA A 32 0.01 11.13 -3.98
CA ALA A 32 0.20 11.12 -5.43
C ALA A 32 0.83 9.81 -5.93
N TYR A 33 1.59 9.13 -5.08
CA TYR A 33 2.29 7.91 -5.43
C TYR A 33 2.39 7.00 -4.21
N LEU A 34 2.19 5.70 -4.44
CA LEU A 34 2.41 4.66 -3.44
C LEU A 34 3.25 3.56 -4.10
N ASP A 35 4.36 3.26 -3.46
CA ASP A 35 5.19 2.10 -3.76
C ASP A 35 5.05 1.12 -2.60
N VAL A 36 4.82 -0.15 -2.90
CA VAL A 36 4.70 -1.20 -1.89
C VAL A 36 5.58 -2.35 -2.32
N SER A 37 6.50 -2.71 -1.45
CA SER A 37 7.39 -3.84 -1.63
C SER A 37 7.13 -4.86 -0.54
N ALA A 38 6.89 -6.10 -0.95
CA ALA A 38 6.75 -7.24 -0.05
C ALA A 38 7.85 -8.26 -0.37
N THR A 39 8.41 -8.86 0.66
CA THR A 39 9.39 -9.96 0.54
C THR A 39 8.76 -11.23 1.07
N VAL A 40 8.81 -12.28 0.26
CA VAL A 40 8.31 -13.61 0.58
C VAL A 40 9.37 -14.69 0.42
N GLY A 41 9.11 -15.84 1.03
CA GLY A 41 9.89 -17.06 0.80
C GLY A 41 9.71 -17.64 -0.60
N VAL A 42 10.41 -18.74 -0.87
CA VAL A 42 10.54 -19.34 -2.22
C VAL A 42 9.21 -19.76 -2.85
N SER A 43 8.23 -20.13 -2.02
CA SER A 43 6.89 -20.56 -2.44
C SER A 43 5.78 -19.54 -2.12
N GLY A 44 6.14 -18.39 -1.55
CA GLY A 44 5.16 -17.39 -1.17
C GLY A 44 4.75 -16.51 -2.34
N GLU A 45 3.47 -16.18 -2.40
CA GLU A 45 2.90 -15.16 -3.27
C GLU A 45 2.25 -14.07 -2.41
N VAL A 46 2.17 -12.86 -2.96
CA VAL A 46 1.51 -11.71 -2.33
C VAL A 46 0.66 -11.01 -3.36
N ASP A 47 -0.62 -10.90 -3.05
CA ASP A 47 -1.54 -10.05 -3.79
C ASP A 47 -1.64 -8.68 -3.13
N PHE A 48 -1.48 -7.64 -3.94
CA PHE A 48 -1.69 -6.26 -3.54
C PHE A 48 -3.07 -5.79 -3.98
N HIS A 49 -3.88 -5.34 -3.03
CA HIS A 49 -5.23 -4.85 -3.27
C HIS A 49 -5.40 -3.43 -2.72
N VAL A 50 -5.82 -2.48 -3.54
CA VAL A 50 -6.27 -1.17 -3.04
C VAL A 50 -7.73 -1.28 -2.64
N ILE A 51 -8.01 -1.11 -1.34
CA ILE A 51 -9.36 -1.23 -0.79
C ILE A 51 -10.10 0.10 -0.86
N ARG A 52 -9.38 1.21 -0.65
CA ARG A 52 -9.97 2.55 -0.63
C ARG A 52 -8.97 3.61 -1.03
N GLY A 53 -9.46 4.58 -1.81
CA GLY A 53 -8.68 5.73 -2.25
C GLY A 53 -8.13 5.53 -3.65
N ALA A 54 -7.65 6.63 -4.20
CA ALA A 54 -7.01 6.73 -5.50
C ALA A 54 -5.97 7.86 -5.43
N THR A 55 -5.19 8.01 -6.50
CA THR A 55 -4.29 9.16 -6.66
C THR A 55 -5.04 10.48 -6.41
N GLY A 56 -4.48 11.35 -5.57
CA GLY A 56 -5.11 12.58 -5.12
C GLY A 56 -5.99 12.45 -3.87
N SER A 57 -6.10 11.25 -3.28
CA SER A 57 -6.83 11.06 -2.01
C SER A 57 -5.99 11.47 -0.80
N LYS A 58 -6.66 11.96 0.24
CA LYS A 58 -6.02 12.26 1.55
C LYS A 58 -5.69 10.99 2.32
N THR A 59 -6.44 9.94 2.11
CA THR A 59 -6.24 8.63 2.73
C THR A 59 -6.26 7.57 1.65
N MET A 60 -5.33 6.62 1.74
CA MET A 60 -5.31 5.44 0.89
C MET A 60 -5.14 4.21 1.76
N THR A 61 -6.05 3.25 1.59
CA THR A 61 -6.05 1.98 2.30
C THR A 61 -5.81 0.88 1.30
N PHE A 62 -4.78 0.09 1.55
CA PHE A 62 -4.43 -1.07 0.74
C PHE A 62 -4.18 -2.28 1.63
N GLN A 63 -4.25 -3.45 1.00
CA GLN A 63 -4.12 -4.73 1.65
C GLN A 63 -3.07 -5.57 0.92
N LEU A 64 -2.22 -6.21 1.69
CA LEU A 64 -1.34 -7.27 1.22
C LEU A 64 -1.89 -8.60 1.71
N VAL A 65 -2.17 -9.51 0.79
CA VAL A 65 -2.68 -10.85 1.07
C VAL A 65 -1.63 -11.84 0.63
N SER A 66 -1.12 -12.66 1.56
CA SER A 66 -0.13 -13.69 1.22
C SER A 66 -0.72 -15.08 1.38
N ASN A 67 -0.47 -15.94 0.41
CA ASN A 67 -0.84 -17.35 0.48
C ASN A 67 0.20 -18.09 1.35
N HIS A 68 -0.22 -18.43 2.56
CA HIS A 68 0.58 -19.22 3.50
C HIS A 68 1.78 -18.48 4.12
N SER A 69 2.45 -19.18 5.03
CA SER A 69 3.30 -18.68 6.12
C SER A 69 4.52 -17.82 5.74
N ASP A 70 4.82 -17.68 4.45
CA ASP A 70 6.12 -17.26 3.93
C ASP A 70 6.24 -15.74 3.76
N PHE A 71 5.38 -14.96 4.40
CA PHE A 71 5.48 -13.50 4.43
C PHE A 71 6.59 -13.05 5.39
N LEU A 72 7.69 -12.53 4.84
CA LEU A 72 8.88 -12.17 5.60
C LEU A 72 8.85 -10.71 6.06
N SER A 73 8.65 -9.79 5.12
CA SER A 73 8.61 -8.36 5.43
C SER A 73 7.86 -7.57 4.36
N TYR A 74 7.45 -6.36 4.73
CA TYR A 74 6.97 -5.37 3.78
C TYR A 74 7.51 -3.99 4.12
N SER A 75 7.58 -3.18 3.08
CA SER A 75 7.83 -1.75 3.18
C SER A 75 6.91 -1.02 2.20
N TYR A 76 6.56 0.21 2.53
CA TYR A 76 5.85 1.07 1.61
C TYR A 76 6.40 2.48 1.67
N LEU A 77 6.34 3.16 0.53
CA LEU A 77 6.66 4.57 0.38
C LEU A 77 5.41 5.27 -0.15
N ALA A 78 4.87 6.19 0.65
CA ALA A 78 3.79 7.08 0.22
C ALA A 78 4.37 8.47 -0.03
N TYR A 79 4.23 8.98 -1.25
CA TYR A 79 4.61 10.34 -1.60
C TYR A 79 3.38 11.24 -1.68
N GLY A 80 3.46 12.38 -1.01
CA GLY A 80 2.41 13.39 -0.99
C GLY A 80 2.82 14.65 -1.74
N ILE A 81 1.86 15.25 -2.44
CA ILE A 81 1.99 16.58 -3.05
C ILE A 81 0.96 17.51 -2.40
N ARG A 82 1.23 18.82 -2.39
CA ARG A 82 0.24 19.81 -1.90
C ARG A 82 -1.04 19.70 -2.73
N GLU A 83 -2.19 19.76 -2.06
CA GLU A 83 -3.51 19.59 -2.70
C GLU A 83 -3.74 20.63 -3.81
N GLU A 84 -3.29 21.87 -3.59
CA GLU A 84 -3.40 22.96 -4.58
C GLU A 84 -2.56 22.72 -5.82
N GLU A 85 -1.35 22.17 -5.67
CA GLU A 85 -0.47 21.81 -6.79
C GLU A 85 -1.01 20.61 -7.55
N TYR A 86 -1.55 19.62 -6.83
CA TYR A 86 -2.21 18.47 -7.45
C TYR A 86 -3.35 18.91 -8.37
N LYS A 87 -4.22 19.82 -7.90
CA LYS A 87 -5.36 20.34 -8.68
C LYS A 87 -4.92 21.03 -9.97
N LYS A 88 -3.79 21.76 -9.95
CA LYS A 88 -3.24 22.40 -11.15
C LYS A 88 -2.80 21.38 -12.20
N ILE A 89 -2.15 20.31 -11.76
CA ILE A 89 -1.63 19.24 -12.63
C ILE A 89 -2.79 18.38 -13.16
N SER A 90 -3.74 18.01 -12.30
CA SER A 90 -4.86 17.14 -12.65
C SER A 90 -5.93 17.82 -13.53
N ASN A 91 -5.98 19.16 -13.54
CA ASN A 91 -6.90 19.92 -14.39
C ASN A 91 -6.43 20.01 -15.85
N ILE A 92 -5.27 19.44 -16.19
CA ILE A 92 -4.77 19.39 -17.57
C ILE A 92 -5.39 18.16 -18.25
N ILE A 93 -6.51 18.42 -18.96
CA ILE A 93 -7.14 17.63 -20.02
C ILE A 93 -8.06 16.48 -19.57
N THR A 94 -9.36 16.80 -19.50
CA THR A 94 -10.42 15.87 -19.94
C THR A 94 -10.78 16.24 -21.38
N LEU A 95 -10.47 15.36 -22.34
CA LEU A 95 -10.96 15.50 -23.72
C LEU A 95 -12.47 15.22 -23.70
N PRO A 96 -13.31 16.12 -24.24
CA PRO A 96 -14.71 15.79 -24.49
C PRO A 96 -14.79 14.63 -25.48
N ARG A 97 -15.65 13.65 -25.19
CA ARG A 97 -16.02 12.57 -26.12
C ARG A 97 -16.89 13.11 -27.24
#